data_AF-A0A4Z0QX03-F1
#
_entry.id   AF-A0A4Z0QX03-F1
#
_cell.length_a   1.000
_cell.length_b   1.000
_cell.length_c   1.000
_cell.angle_alpha   90.00
_cell.angle_beta   90.00
_cell.angle_gamma   90.00
#
_symmetry.space_group_name_H-M   'P 1'
#
loop_
_entity.id
_entity.type
_entity.pdbx_description
1 polymer ?
#
loop_
_entity_poly.entity_id
_entity_poly.type
_entity_poly.pdbx_seq_one_letter_code
_entity_poly.pdbx_strand_id
1 'polypeptide(L)'
;MKNRNLLFVSLLIVLVLNISGCAQTSPSKATQAKTDEVIANEKAYQQLVKEIETTDWGKAEPKEWEDVQNSINELITYRDTPMIARYISYLKYLKENKVDNAIGVANNIPADYFGDLKDEIKKIKSEAKTLAKAQDMKYYEELIRRGDYETLRAKTVEKVSLDADYNAIYSFLSALEYQKKGIRTAMIVSLSHISMPYNGLLSEEITKMVNQNADEVTHMRNLLSGKTSTGKPKPYIGMTTNEVLASSWGSPDGIITTMTIAGKQEQWEYAADKVIFIENGFVTAIV
;
A
#
# COMPACT_ATOMS: atom_id res chain seq x y z
N MET A 1 -34.43 -8.19 4.62
CA MET A 1 -34.33 -9.51 5.29
C MET A 1 -32.88 -9.97 5.27
N LYS A 2 -32.16 -9.79 6.39
CA LYS A 2 -31.00 -10.54 6.93
C LYS A 2 -30.09 -9.58 7.71
N ASN A 3 -30.53 -9.34 8.94
CA ASN A 3 -29.69 -8.88 10.05
C ASN A 3 -28.70 -9.99 10.40
N ARG A 4 -27.41 -9.78 10.16
CA ARG A 4 -26.31 -10.49 10.85
C ARG A 4 -25.14 -9.51 10.90
N ASN A 5 -24.97 -8.86 12.04
CA ASN A 5 -23.72 -8.32 12.58
C ASN A 5 -24.06 -7.54 13.87
N LEU A 6 -24.47 -8.29 14.89
CA LEU A 6 -24.68 -7.77 16.24
C LEU A 6 -24.18 -8.83 17.22
N LEU A 7 -22.87 -9.07 17.25
CA LEU A 7 -22.23 -10.00 18.17
C LEU A 7 -20.70 -9.77 18.18
N PHE A 8 -20.25 -8.58 18.57
CA PHE A 8 -18.83 -8.32 18.86
C PHE A 8 -18.61 -7.23 19.93
N VAL A 9 -19.51 -7.09 20.91
CA VAL A 9 -19.37 -6.11 22.01
C VAL A 9 -19.16 -6.78 23.38
N SER A 10 -18.90 -8.08 23.45
CA SER A 10 -18.94 -8.80 24.73
C SER A 10 -17.65 -9.53 25.10
N LEU A 11 -16.48 -8.88 24.97
CA LEU A 11 -15.24 -9.49 25.48
C LEU A 11 -14.12 -8.48 25.82
N LEU A 12 -14.38 -7.47 26.67
CA LEU A 12 -13.28 -6.73 27.32
C LEU A 12 -13.59 -6.14 28.70
N ILE A 13 -14.52 -6.73 29.46
CA ILE A 13 -14.74 -6.39 30.89
C ILE A 13 -14.88 -7.68 31.71
N VAL A 14 -13.88 -8.57 31.66
CA VAL A 14 -13.69 -9.61 32.70
C VAL A 14 -12.20 -9.92 32.80
N LEU A 15 -11.41 -8.99 33.34
CA LEU A 15 -10.10 -9.35 33.90
C LEU A 15 -9.71 -8.45 35.08
N VAL A 16 -10.67 -8.19 35.95
CA VAL A 16 -10.41 -7.84 37.34
C VAL A 16 -11.33 -8.73 38.14
N LEU A 17 -10.80 -9.83 38.68
CA LEU A 17 -11.29 -10.61 39.83
C LEU A 17 -10.72 -12.03 39.71
N ASN A 18 -9.58 -12.26 40.37
CA ASN A 18 -9.31 -13.48 41.13
C ASN A 18 -7.95 -13.36 41.82
N ILE A 19 -7.93 -12.60 42.91
CA ILE A 19 -7.06 -12.91 44.06
C ILE A 19 -7.99 -12.90 45.27
N SER A 20 -8.56 -14.07 45.56
CA SER A 20 -9.32 -14.32 46.78
C SER A 20 -8.36 -14.51 47.93
N GLY A 21 -8.17 -13.46 48.72
CA GLY A 21 -7.59 -13.49 50.06
C GLY A 21 -8.41 -12.55 50.95
N CYS A 22 -8.97 -13.09 52.03
CA CYS A 22 -9.97 -12.48 52.89
C CYS A 22 -9.67 -11.03 53.34
N ALA A 23 -10.48 -10.08 52.87
CA ALA A 23 -11.00 -8.93 53.62
C ALA A 23 -12.11 -8.26 52.79
N GLN A 24 -13.36 -8.29 53.27
CA GLN A 24 -14.44 -7.46 52.72
C GLN A 24 -14.20 -6.00 53.13
N THR A 25 -13.25 -5.34 52.51
CA THR A 25 -13.17 -3.88 52.55
C THR A 25 -14.00 -3.35 51.37
N SER A 26 -15.09 -2.64 51.68
CA SER A 26 -15.82 -1.89 50.65
C SER A 26 -14.83 -0.98 49.91
N PRO A 27 -14.87 -0.90 48.57
CA PRO A 27 -13.95 -0.05 47.83
C PRO A 27 -14.00 1.37 48.37
N SER A 28 -12.82 1.97 48.55
CA SER A 28 -12.73 3.34 49.04
C SER A 28 -13.53 4.28 48.11
N LYS A 29 -14.10 5.37 48.65
CA LYS A 29 -14.84 6.36 47.85
C LYS A 29 -14.02 6.87 46.64
N ALA A 30 -12.69 6.95 46.76
CA ALA A 30 -11.80 7.34 45.68
C ALA A 30 -11.69 6.29 44.56
N THR A 31 -11.71 5.00 44.92
CA THR A 31 -11.71 3.89 43.95
C THR A 31 -13.03 3.83 43.19
N GLN A 32 -14.15 4.07 43.88
CA GLN A 32 -15.47 4.12 43.25
C GLN A 32 -15.57 5.29 42.26
N ALA A 33 -15.18 6.50 42.67
CA ALA A 33 -15.21 7.68 41.82
C ALA A 33 -14.38 7.51 40.52
N LYS A 34 -13.20 6.89 40.61
CA LYS A 34 -12.37 6.59 39.43
C LYS A 34 -13.02 5.57 38.50
N THR A 35 -13.76 4.61 39.05
CA THR A 35 -14.48 3.61 38.25
C THR A 35 -15.67 4.26 37.52
N ASP A 36 -16.42 5.10 38.22
CA ASP A 36 -17.56 5.82 37.66
C ASP A 36 -17.11 6.79 36.52
N GLU A 37 -15.97 7.45 36.68
CA GLU A 37 -15.35 8.30 35.65
C GLU A 37 -14.99 7.50 34.39
N VAL A 38 -14.35 6.33 34.54
CA VAL A 38 -13.99 5.47 33.40
C VAL A 38 -15.23 5.00 32.65
N ILE A 39 -16.30 4.63 33.37
CA ILE A 39 -17.58 4.22 32.75
C ILE A 39 -18.23 5.38 32.01
N ALA A 40 -18.21 6.57 32.60
CA ALA A 40 -18.75 7.78 31.96
C ALA A 40 -17.98 8.13 30.67
N ASN A 41 -16.65 8.11 30.73
CA ASN A 41 -15.78 8.38 29.58
C ASN A 41 -15.96 7.34 28.48
N GLU A 42 -16.08 6.04 28.82
CA GLU A 42 -16.38 4.99 27.84
C GLU A 42 -17.70 5.26 27.13
N LYS A 43 -18.77 5.58 27.88
CA LYS A 43 -20.08 5.86 27.29
C LYS A 43 -20.05 7.09 26.39
N ALA A 44 -19.38 8.17 26.81
CA ALA A 44 -19.23 9.38 26.03
C ALA A 44 -18.42 9.13 24.74
N TYR A 45 -17.34 8.35 24.85
CA TYR A 45 -16.52 7.95 23.72
C TYR A 45 -17.30 7.11 22.70
N GLN A 46 -18.06 6.10 23.14
CA GLN A 46 -18.88 5.29 22.24
C GLN A 46 -19.98 6.12 21.56
N GLN A 47 -20.53 7.11 22.26
CA GLN A 47 -21.49 8.04 21.69
C GLN A 47 -20.84 8.93 20.62
N LEU A 48 -19.63 9.45 20.88
CA LEU A 48 -18.84 10.23 19.93
C LEU A 48 -18.55 9.41 18.66
N VAL A 49 -18.05 8.18 18.78
CA VAL A 49 -17.77 7.30 17.63
C VAL A 49 -19.03 7.12 16.78
N LYS A 50 -20.15 6.77 17.42
CA LYS A 50 -21.43 6.57 16.73
C LYS A 50 -21.93 7.84 16.03
N GLU A 51 -21.81 9.00 16.66
CA GLU A 51 -22.17 10.29 16.06
C GLU A 51 -21.33 10.52 14.79
N ILE A 52 -20.03 10.27 14.87
CA ILE A 52 -19.12 10.43 13.73
C ILE A 52 -19.47 9.50 12.56
N GLU A 53 -19.80 8.24 12.83
CA GLU A 53 -20.18 7.26 11.81
C GLU A 53 -21.51 7.57 11.14
N THR A 54 -22.45 8.23 11.84
CA THR A 54 -23.82 8.43 11.37
C THR A 54 -24.06 9.80 10.74
N THR A 55 -23.21 10.78 11.01
CA THR A 55 -23.33 12.13 10.46
C THR A 55 -22.80 12.23 9.02
N ASP A 56 -23.59 12.84 8.13
CA ASP A 56 -23.13 13.25 6.79
C ASP A 56 -22.33 14.56 6.90
N TRP A 57 -21.04 14.44 7.20
CA TRP A 57 -20.15 15.60 7.41
C TRP A 57 -20.06 16.55 6.21
N GLY A 58 -20.38 16.08 4.99
CA GLY A 58 -20.49 16.97 3.82
C GLY A 58 -21.61 18.01 3.98
N LYS A 59 -22.68 17.66 4.71
CA LYS A 59 -23.86 18.49 4.94
C LYS A 59 -23.98 19.01 6.38
N ALA A 60 -23.11 18.57 7.29
CA ALA A 60 -23.18 18.93 8.71
C ALA A 60 -23.20 20.46 8.95
N GLU A 61 -24.16 20.92 9.72
CA GLU A 61 -24.33 22.32 10.11
C GLU A 61 -23.23 22.78 11.08
N PRO A 62 -22.95 24.09 11.19
CA PRO A 62 -21.91 24.62 12.08
C PRO A 62 -21.99 24.11 13.52
N LYS A 63 -23.21 23.92 14.04
CA LYS A 63 -23.45 23.41 15.38
C LYS A 63 -22.97 21.96 15.55
N GLU A 64 -23.16 21.10 14.55
CA GLU A 64 -22.71 19.70 14.61
C GLU A 64 -21.17 19.62 14.67
N TRP A 65 -20.47 20.53 13.97
CA TRP A 65 -19.01 20.66 14.09
C TRP A 65 -18.55 21.14 15.46
N GLU A 66 -19.32 22.00 16.11
CA GLU A 66 -19.03 22.50 17.46
C GLU A 66 -19.27 21.41 18.51
N ASP A 67 -20.41 20.73 18.44
CA ASP A 67 -20.82 19.66 19.36
C ASP A 67 -19.81 18.50 19.34
N VAL A 68 -19.36 18.06 18.16
CA VAL A 68 -18.33 17.02 18.05
C VAL A 68 -16.97 17.48 18.58
N GLN A 69 -16.60 18.75 18.34
CA GLN A 69 -15.32 19.28 18.80
C GLN A 69 -15.28 19.41 20.32
N ASN A 70 -16.41 19.80 20.94
CA ASN A 70 -16.56 19.83 22.39
C ASN A 70 -16.39 18.42 22.98
N SER A 71 -17.08 17.43 22.41
CA SER A 71 -16.96 16.01 22.81
C SER A 71 -15.52 15.50 22.70
N ILE A 72 -14.80 15.86 21.63
CA ILE A 72 -13.39 15.51 21.43
C ILE A 72 -12.49 16.16 22.49
N ASN A 73 -12.74 17.43 22.83
CA ASN A 73 -11.94 18.16 23.81
C ASN A 73 -12.09 17.57 25.22
N GLU A 74 -13.31 17.17 25.59
CA GLU A 74 -13.60 16.51 26.87
C GLU A 74 -12.90 15.14 26.97
N LEU A 75 -12.74 14.44 25.85
CA LEU A 75 -12.17 13.08 25.79
C LEU A 75 -10.74 13.02 25.26
N ILE A 76 -10.03 14.16 25.14
CA ILE A 76 -8.80 14.24 24.34
C ILE A 76 -7.67 13.28 24.79
N THR A 77 -7.61 12.93 26.07
CA THR A 77 -6.62 11.99 26.62
C THR A 77 -7.14 10.55 26.71
N TYR A 78 -8.40 10.33 26.36
CA TYR A 78 -9.07 9.04 26.46
C TYR A 78 -8.97 8.26 25.15
N ARG A 79 -8.47 7.03 25.23
CA ARG A 79 -8.29 6.10 24.10
C ARG A 79 -7.54 6.78 22.93
N ASP A 80 -8.10 6.67 21.73
CA ASP A 80 -7.56 7.16 20.47
C ASP A 80 -8.30 8.43 19.99
N THR A 81 -8.98 9.14 20.90
CA THR A 81 -9.62 10.43 20.61
C THR A 81 -8.71 11.44 19.88
N PRO A 82 -7.38 11.51 20.13
CA PRO A 82 -6.49 12.34 19.31
C PRO A 82 -6.48 11.99 17.81
N MET A 83 -6.68 10.72 17.45
CA MET A 83 -6.80 10.28 16.06
C MET A 83 -8.17 10.61 15.48
N ILE A 84 -9.23 10.47 16.28
CA ILE A 84 -10.58 10.94 15.94
C ILE A 84 -10.56 12.46 15.65
N ALA A 85 -9.87 13.24 16.47
CA ALA A 85 -9.70 14.68 16.27
C ALA A 85 -9.05 15.01 14.92
N ARG A 86 -8.04 14.23 14.51
CA ARG A 86 -7.41 14.36 13.19
C ARG A 86 -8.36 13.99 12.07
N TYR A 87 -9.13 12.91 12.22
CA TYR A 87 -10.16 12.53 11.25
C TYR A 87 -11.20 13.65 11.05
N ILE A 88 -11.74 14.23 12.13
CA ILE A 88 -12.69 15.34 12.04
C ILE A 88 -12.06 16.59 11.41
N SER A 89 -10.80 16.90 11.77
CA SER A 89 -10.06 18.01 11.16
C SER A 89 -9.88 17.82 9.65
N TYR A 90 -9.59 16.59 9.19
CA TYR A 90 -9.50 16.25 7.77
C TYR A 90 -10.80 16.57 7.03
N LEU A 91 -11.94 16.09 7.54
CA LEU A 91 -13.24 16.31 6.94
C LEU A 91 -13.60 17.80 6.87
N LYS A 92 -13.33 18.53 7.96
CA LYS A 92 -13.55 19.98 8.02
C LYS A 92 -12.72 20.73 6.98
N TYR A 93 -11.44 20.38 6.84
CA TYR A 93 -10.58 20.99 5.83
C TYR A 93 -11.07 20.72 4.40
N LEU A 94 -11.59 19.52 4.11
CA LEU A 94 -12.21 19.25 2.82
C LEU A 94 -13.46 20.11 2.59
N LYS A 95 -14.33 20.25 3.59
CA LYS A 95 -15.53 21.11 3.52
C LYS A 95 -15.17 22.57 3.24
N GLU A 96 -14.06 23.04 3.81
CA GLU A 96 -13.55 24.40 3.62
C GLU A 96 -12.68 24.56 2.35
N ASN A 97 -12.58 23.52 1.50
CA ASN A 97 -11.73 23.48 0.31
C ASN A 97 -10.23 23.74 0.60
N LYS A 98 -9.76 23.40 1.80
CA LYS A 98 -8.36 23.50 2.24
C LYS A 98 -7.64 22.16 2.04
N VAL A 99 -7.47 21.77 0.77
CA VAL A 99 -6.98 20.44 0.38
C VAL A 99 -5.59 20.13 0.95
N ASP A 100 -4.66 21.09 0.96
CA ASP A 100 -3.31 20.90 1.51
C ASP A 100 -3.33 20.56 3.01
N ASN A 101 -4.18 21.26 3.77
CA ASN A 101 -4.38 21.00 5.19
C ASN A 101 -4.97 19.60 5.42
N ALA A 102 -5.95 19.20 4.61
CA ALA A 102 -6.54 17.86 4.68
C ALA A 102 -5.46 16.78 4.44
N ILE A 103 -4.69 16.88 3.36
CA ILE A 103 -3.60 15.94 3.05
C ILE A 103 -2.58 15.88 4.20
N GLY A 104 -2.17 17.03 4.72
CA GLY A 104 -1.23 17.11 5.85
C GLY A 104 -1.74 16.40 7.10
N VAL A 105 -3.02 16.56 7.44
CA VAL A 105 -3.62 15.86 8.58
C VAL A 105 -3.67 14.35 8.37
N ALA A 106 -4.11 13.89 7.20
CA ALA A 106 -4.22 12.46 6.89
C ALA A 106 -2.85 11.75 6.93
N ASN A 107 -1.79 12.42 6.46
CA ASN A 107 -0.43 11.89 6.49
C ASN A 107 0.14 11.74 7.92
N ASN A 108 -0.35 12.53 8.88
CA ASN A 108 0.10 12.45 10.26
C ASN A 108 -0.55 11.29 11.03
N ILE A 109 -1.61 10.67 10.52
CA ILE A 109 -2.23 9.50 11.15
C ILE A 109 -1.33 8.26 10.91
N PRO A 110 -1.00 7.46 11.95
CA PRO A 110 -0.23 6.22 11.80
C PRO A 110 -0.77 5.27 10.72
N ALA A 111 0.12 4.51 10.08
CA ALA A 111 -0.26 3.55 9.03
C ALA A 111 -0.98 2.30 9.58
N ASP A 112 -0.67 1.95 10.82
CA ASP A 112 -1.12 0.79 11.57
C ASP A 112 -2.23 1.12 12.58
N TYR A 113 -2.92 2.25 12.40
CA TYR A 113 -4.02 2.64 13.28
C TYR A 113 -5.10 1.54 13.37
N PHE A 114 -5.40 1.11 14.60
CA PHE A 114 -6.27 -0.02 14.91
C PHE A 114 -7.47 0.35 15.81
N GLY A 115 -7.76 1.65 15.95
CA GLY A 115 -8.84 2.15 16.81
C GLY A 115 -10.24 1.98 16.22
N ASP A 116 -11.23 2.60 16.87
CA ASP A 116 -12.64 2.32 16.57
C ASP A 116 -13.08 2.90 15.21
N LEU A 117 -12.42 3.94 14.69
CA LEU A 117 -12.65 4.51 13.34
C LEU A 117 -11.65 4.03 12.28
N LYS A 118 -11.11 2.81 12.41
CA LYS A 118 -10.02 2.33 11.54
C LYS A 118 -10.37 2.31 10.05
N ASP A 119 -11.61 2.01 9.71
CA ASP A 119 -12.03 1.85 8.32
C ASP A 119 -12.24 3.23 7.67
N GLU A 120 -12.81 4.18 8.39
CA GLU A 120 -12.95 5.58 8.02
C GLU A 120 -11.57 6.24 7.85
N ILE A 121 -10.66 6.00 8.79
CA ILE A 121 -9.29 6.52 8.74
C ILE A 121 -8.52 5.93 7.56
N LYS A 122 -8.66 4.63 7.31
CA LYS A 122 -8.06 3.99 6.12
C LYS A 122 -8.60 4.61 4.83
N LYS A 123 -9.91 4.87 4.77
CA LYS A 123 -10.56 5.53 3.64
C LYS A 123 -9.98 6.92 3.39
N ILE A 124 -9.95 7.80 4.40
CA ILE A 124 -9.43 9.17 4.20
C ILE A 124 -7.95 9.20 3.85
N LYS A 125 -7.14 8.23 4.31
CA LYS A 125 -5.73 8.11 3.89
C LYS A 125 -5.62 7.76 2.41
N SER A 126 -6.51 6.91 1.90
CA SER A 126 -6.57 6.60 0.47
C SER A 126 -7.03 7.81 -0.36
N GLU A 127 -8.04 8.54 0.13
CA GLU A 127 -8.54 9.75 -0.52
C GLU A 127 -7.48 10.85 -0.52
N ALA A 128 -6.77 11.07 0.59
CA ALA A 128 -5.67 12.03 0.69
C ALA A 128 -4.54 11.74 -0.31
N LYS A 129 -4.17 10.47 -0.51
CA LYS A 129 -3.19 10.08 -1.55
C LYS A 129 -3.69 10.45 -2.95
N THR A 130 -4.97 10.24 -3.22
CA THR A 130 -5.59 10.58 -4.51
C THR A 130 -5.60 12.09 -4.73
N LEU A 131 -5.95 12.87 -3.70
CA LEU A 131 -5.93 14.34 -3.74
C LEU A 131 -4.52 14.89 -3.95
N ALA A 132 -3.54 14.35 -3.21
CA ALA A 132 -2.13 14.74 -3.36
C ALA A 132 -1.63 14.49 -4.79
N LYS A 133 -1.93 13.30 -5.34
CA LYS A 133 -1.62 12.98 -6.74
C LYS A 133 -2.28 13.96 -7.71
N ALA A 134 -3.56 14.28 -7.52
CA ALA A 134 -4.25 15.22 -8.40
C ALA A 134 -3.63 16.63 -8.36
N GLN A 135 -3.17 17.10 -7.19
CA GLN A 135 -2.44 18.37 -7.07
C GLN A 135 -1.08 18.33 -7.76
N ASP A 136 -0.33 17.23 -7.57
CA ASP A 136 0.94 17.01 -8.28
C ASP A 136 0.74 17.06 -9.79
N MET A 137 -0.28 16.37 -10.33
CA MET A 137 -0.55 16.35 -11.77
C MET A 137 -0.89 17.73 -12.32
N LYS A 138 -1.71 18.53 -11.62
CA LYS A 138 -1.98 19.93 -12.01
C LYS A 138 -0.71 20.77 -12.03
N TYR A 139 0.16 20.59 -11.04
CA TYR A 139 1.44 21.30 -10.99
C TYR A 139 2.37 20.86 -12.13
N TYR A 140 2.37 19.57 -12.48
CA TYR A 140 3.17 19.03 -13.57
C TYR A 140 2.69 19.48 -14.95
N GLU A 141 1.38 19.56 -15.19
CA GLU A 141 0.80 20.19 -16.38
C GLU A 141 1.34 21.61 -16.58
N GLU A 142 1.41 22.38 -15.50
CA GLU A 142 1.94 23.73 -15.52
C GLU A 142 3.43 23.81 -15.87
N LEU A 143 4.25 22.86 -15.37
CA LEU A 143 5.66 22.76 -15.73
C LEU A 143 5.83 22.36 -17.20
N ILE A 144 5.04 21.39 -17.69
CA ILE A 144 5.02 20.96 -19.09
C ILE A 144 4.69 22.13 -20.00
N ARG A 145 3.64 22.90 -19.68
CA ARG A 145 3.19 24.07 -20.44
C ARG A 145 4.28 25.14 -20.58
N ARG A 146 5.16 25.26 -19.59
CA ARG A 146 6.30 26.20 -19.58
C ARG A 146 7.58 25.60 -20.16
N GLY A 147 7.59 24.31 -20.48
CA GLY A 147 8.78 23.58 -20.92
C GLY A 147 9.82 23.34 -19.82
N ASP A 148 9.44 23.46 -18.53
CA ASP A 148 10.34 23.27 -17.39
C ASP A 148 10.49 21.78 -17.02
N TYR A 149 11.11 21.04 -17.93
CA TYR A 149 11.29 19.59 -17.80
C TYR A 149 12.32 19.19 -16.75
N GLU A 150 13.29 20.05 -16.44
CA GLU A 150 14.29 19.80 -15.40
C GLU A 150 13.64 19.79 -14.02
N THR A 151 12.83 20.81 -13.69
CA THR A 151 12.06 20.84 -12.43
C THR A 151 11.08 19.67 -12.37
N LEU A 152 10.38 19.37 -13.47
CA LEU A 152 9.44 18.25 -13.52
C LEU A 152 10.13 16.91 -13.23
N ARG A 153 11.31 16.68 -13.82
CA ARG A 153 12.08 15.46 -13.58
C ARG A 153 12.55 15.36 -12.13
N ALA A 154 13.05 16.45 -11.56
CA ALA A 154 13.47 16.49 -10.17
C ALA A 154 12.31 16.23 -9.18
N LYS A 155 11.09 16.65 -9.50
CA LYS A 155 9.91 16.38 -8.67
C LYS A 155 9.36 14.96 -8.82
N THR A 156 9.48 14.36 -10.00
CA THR A 156 8.96 13.01 -10.27
C THR A 156 9.86 11.91 -9.72
N VAL A 157 11.19 12.11 -9.70
CA VAL A 157 12.16 11.09 -9.22
C VAL A 157 11.90 10.67 -7.77
N GLU A 158 11.48 11.60 -6.91
CA GLU A 158 11.16 11.34 -5.50
C GLU A 158 9.92 10.44 -5.32
N LYS A 159 9.11 10.28 -6.38
CA LYS A 159 7.78 9.66 -6.33
C LYS A 159 7.62 8.45 -7.27
N VAL A 160 8.67 8.05 -7.99
CA VAL A 160 8.61 6.98 -9.00
C VAL A 160 8.12 5.63 -8.46
N SER A 161 8.39 5.32 -7.19
CA SER A 161 7.95 4.08 -6.54
C SER A 161 6.51 4.14 -6.03
N LEU A 162 5.88 5.32 -6.03
CA LEU A 162 4.56 5.53 -5.45
C LEU A 162 3.42 5.26 -6.43
N ASP A 163 3.62 5.56 -7.72
CA ASP A 163 2.57 5.45 -8.74
C ASP A 163 3.16 5.33 -10.15
N ALA A 164 2.45 4.62 -11.03
CA ALA A 164 2.86 4.39 -12.41
C ALA A 164 2.97 5.69 -13.23
N ASP A 165 2.17 6.71 -12.94
CA ASP A 165 2.22 8.00 -13.65
C ASP A 165 3.54 8.73 -13.38
N TYR A 166 3.99 8.76 -12.12
CA TYR A 166 5.28 9.35 -11.77
C TYR A 166 6.43 8.64 -12.47
N ASN A 167 6.39 7.31 -12.48
CA ASN A 167 7.39 6.50 -13.16
C ASN A 167 7.38 6.72 -14.68
N ALA A 168 6.21 6.82 -15.31
CA ALA A 168 6.07 7.05 -16.75
C ALA A 168 6.65 8.41 -17.15
N ILE A 169 6.29 9.48 -16.43
CA ILE A 169 6.82 10.83 -16.67
C ILE A 169 8.33 10.85 -16.48
N TYR A 170 8.85 10.35 -15.35
CA TYR A 170 10.29 10.33 -15.08
C TYR A 170 11.08 9.55 -16.14
N SER A 171 10.58 8.38 -16.52
CA SER A 171 11.19 7.50 -17.52
C SER A 171 11.24 8.17 -18.89
N PHE A 172 10.17 8.86 -19.28
CA PHE A 172 10.11 9.61 -20.52
C PHE A 172 11.08 10.79 -20.54
N LEU A 173 11.13 11.59 -19.47
CA LEU A 173 12.06 12.72 -19.37
C LEU A 173 13.52 12.25 -19.38
N SER A 174 13.82 11.13 -18.72
CA SER A 174 15.15 10.52 -18.78
C SER A 174 15.48 10.02 -20.19
N ALA A 175 14.51 9.44 -20.91
CA ALA A 175 14.70 9.05 -22.31
C ALA A 175 15.02 10.26 -23.19
N LEU A 176 14.29 11.38 -23.05
CA LEU A 176 14.59 12.63 -23.76
C LEU A 176 16.01 13.14 -23.47
N GLU A 177 16.45 13.08 -22.22
CA GLU A 177 17.81 13.48 -21.85
C GLU A 177 18.87 12.59 -22.52
N TYR A 178 18.70 11.26 -22.47
CA TYR A 178 19.62 10.33 -23.10
C TYR A 178 19.62 10.44 -24.63
N GLN A 179 18.46 10.73 -25.23
CA GLN A 179 18.36 11.00 -26.66
C GLN A 179 19.20 12.21 -27.06
N LYS A 180 19.09 13.33 -26.32
CA LYS A 180 19.90 14.54 -26.55
C LYS A 180 21.40 14.27 -26.43
N LYS A 181 21.79 13.37 -25.53
CA LYS A 181 23.19 12.95 -25.31
C LYS A 181 23.68 11.89 -26.32
N GLY A 182 22.80 11.35 -27.18
CA GLY A 182 23.13 10.28 -28.11
C GLY A 182 23.33 8.90 -27.46
N ILE A 183 22.88 8.70 -26.22
CA ILE A 183 23.06 7.45 -25.45
C ILE A 183 21.87 6.53 -25.68
N ARG A 184 21.84 5.87 -26.86
CA ARG A 184 20.70 5.07 -27.34
C ARG A 184 20.25 3.99 -26.34
N THR A 185 21.16 3.20 -25.79
CA THR A 185 20.81 2.10 -24.88
C THR A 185 20.10 2.61 -23.62
N ALA A 186 20.59 3.69 -23.00
CA ALA A 186 19.97 4.25 -21.80
C ALA A 186 18.60 4.87 -22.08
N MET A 187 18.42 5.46 -23.27
CA MET A 187 17.12 5.91 -23.76
C MET A 187 16.12 4.76 -23.84
N ILE A 188 16.50 3.64 -24.49
CA ILE A 188 15.65 2.45 -24.62
C ILE A 188 15.34 1.81 -23.27
N VAL A 189 16.33 1.69 -22.38
CA VAL A 189 16.13 1.19 -21.01
C VAL A 189 15.07 2.04 -20.29
N SER A 190 15.21 3.36 -20.35
CA SER A 190 14.23 4.27 -19.73
C SER A 190 12.82 4.04 -20.29
N LEU A 191 12.65 4.00 -21.62
CA LEU A 191 11.34 3.73 -22.24
C LEU A 191 10.76 2.36 -21.87
N SER A 192 11.60 1.35 -21.62
CA SER A 192 11.14 0.00 -21.27
C SER A 192 10.48 -0.10 -19.89
N HIS A 193 10.75 0.86 -19.01
CA HIS A 193 10.11 0.98 -17.69
C HIS A 193 8.69 1.57 -17.75
N ILE A 194 8.26 2.09 -18.89
CA ILE A 194 6.91 2.63 -19.06
C ILE A 194 5.94 1.48 -19.35
N SER A 195 4.88 1.40 -18.55
CA SER A 195 3.76 0.47 -18.76
C SER A 195 2.83 1.00 -19.86
N MET A 196 2.47 0.14 -20.82
CA MET A 196 1.61 0.51 -21.95
C MET A 196 0.29 -0.31 -21.92
N PRO A 197 -0.85 0.25 -22.37
CA PRO A 197 -1.03 1.63 -22.83
C PRO A 197 -0.94 2.63 -21.66
N TYR A 198 -0.37 3.80 -21.92
CA TYR A 198 -0.27 4.88 -20.95
C TYR A 198 -1.18 6.04 -21.38
N ASN A 199 -2.05 6.47 -20.47
CA ASN A 199 -3.11 7.46 -20.72
C ASN A 199 -3.03 8.69 -19.78
N GLY A 200 -1.91 8.85 -19.07
CA GLY A 200 -1.66 10.01 -18.20
C GLY A 200 -1.08 11.22 -18.93
N LEU A 201 -0.41 12.09 -18.17
CA LEU A 201 0.28 13.27 -18.72
C LEU A 201 1.38 12.88 -19.69
N LEU A 202 1.48 13.60 -20.80
CA LEU A 202 2.41 13.31 -21.92
C LEU A 202 2.10 11.99 -22.64
N SER A 203 0.87 11.48 -22.55
CA SER A 203 0.51 10.17 -23.14
C SER A 203 0.73 10.12 -24.66
N GLU A 204 0.45 11.20 -25.38
CA GLU A 204 0.68 11.26 -26.83
C GLU A 204 2.17 11.19 -27.17
N GLU A 205 3.00 12.00 -26.51
CA GLU A 205 4.45 12.05 -26.72
C GLU A 205 5.14 10.76 -26.29
N ILE A 206 4.74 10.21 -25.15
CA ILE A 206 5.21 8.93 -24.63
C ILE A 206 4.85 7.82 -25.62
N THR A 207 3.57 7.73 -26.02
CA THR A 207 3.11 6.69 -26.95
C THR A 207 3.85 6.79 -28.28
N LYS A 208 4.01 8.01 -28.82
CA LYS A 208 4.76 8.24 -30.05
C LYS A 208 6.21 7.76 -29.92
N MET A 209 6.91 8.14 -28.85
CA MET A 209 8.31 7.77 -28.66
C MET A 209 8.48 6.26 -28.41
N VAL A 210 7.62 5.64 -27.61
CA VAL A 210 7.64 4.19 -27.39
C VAL A 210 7.40 3.45 -28.71
N ASN A 211 6.41 3.86 -29.51
CA ASN A 211 6.10 3.21 -30.79
C ASN A 211 7.21 3.38 -31.83
N GLN A 212 7.87 4.53 -31.87
CA GLN A 212 9.05 4.75 -32.73
C GLN A 212 10.23 3.82 -32.38
N ASN A 213 10.22 3.22 -31.19
CA ASN A 213 11.28 2.34 -30.69
C ASN A 213 10.73 0.96 -30.25
N ALA A 214 9.58 0.53 -30.79
CA ALA A 214 8.78 -0.57 -30.25
C ALA A 214 9.56 -1.89 -30.11
N ASP A 215 10.34 -2.26 -31.14
CA ASP A 215 11.11 -3.52 -31.16
C ASP A 215 12.20 -3.53 -30.08
N GLU A 216 13.00 -2.46 -30.01
CA GLU A 216 14.07 -2.30 -29.01
C GLU A 216 13.51 -2.24 -27.58
N VAL A 217 12.41 -1.51 -27.37
CA VAL A 217 11.73 -1.41 -26.07
C VAL A 217 11.18 -2.77 -25.64
N THR A 218 10.56 -3.52 -26.56
CA THR A 218 10.02 -4.86 -26.30
C THR A 218 11.14 -5.84 -25.96
N HIS A 219 12.22 -5.82 -26.73
CA HIS A 219 13.40 -6.63 -26.45
C HIS A 219 13.96 -6.32 -25.07
N MET A 220 14.15 -5.05 -24.73
CA MET A 220 14.68 -4.63 -23.43
C MET A 220 13.77 -5.05 -22.27
N ARG A 221 12.45 -4.91 -22.42
CA ARG A 221 11.48 -5.36 -21.41
C ARG A 221 11.59 -6.86 -21.13
N ASN A 222 11.76 -7.67 -22.17
CA ASN A 222 11.95 -9.12 -22.02
C ASN A 222 13.24 -9.44 -21.27
N LEU A 223 14.35 -8.79 -21.65
CA LEU A 223 15.64 -8.93 -20.96
C LEU A 223 15.54 -8.58 -19.47
N LEU A 224 14.93 -7.44 -19.14
CA LEU A 224 14.81 -6.96 -17.76
C LEU A 224 13.84 -7.78 -16.90
N SER A 225 12.79 -8.34 -17.51
CA SER A 225 11.82 -9.17 -16.80
C SER A 225 12.32 -10.60 -16.52
N GLY A 226 13.55 -10.93 -16.92
CA GLY A 226 14.09 -12.29 -16.85
C GLY A 226 13.35 -13.29 -17.74
N LYS A 227 12.42 -12.82 -18.58
CA LYS A 227 11.76 -13.61 -19.61
C LYS A 227 12.75 -13.80 -20.73
N THR A 228 13.42 -14.95 -20.72
CA THR A 228 14.11 -15.45 -21.92
C THR A 228 13.13 -15.49 -23.10
N SER A 229 13.63 -15.51 -24.34
CA SER A 229 12.82 -15.47 -25.58
C SER A 229 11.72 -16.55 -25.70
N THR A 230 11.64 -17.49 -24.75
CA THR A 230 10.60 -18.52 -24.64
C THR A 230 9.44 -18.14 -23.70
N GLY A 231 9.52 -17.02 -22.96
CA GLY A 231 8.48 -16.55 -22.03
C GLY A 231 8.35 -17.33 -20.71
N LYS A 232 9.19 -18.34 -20.49
CA LYS A 232 9.15 -19.23 -19.32
C LYS A 232 10.06 -18.73 -18.20
N PRO A 233 9.68 -18.86 -16.91
CA PRO A 233 10.52 -18.45 -15.78
C PRO A 233 11.77 -19.33 -15.69
N LYS A 234 12.88 -18.80 -15.16
CA LYS A 234 14.04 -19.64 -14.81
C LYS A 234 13.70 -20.53 -13.60
N PRO A 235 14.24 -21.77 -13.52
CA PRO A 235 14.09 -22.58 -12.32
C PRO A 235 14.64 -21.86 -11.08
N TYR A 236 14.00 -22.07 -9.92
CA TYR A 236 14.45 -21.57 -8.63
C TYR A 236 14.19 -22.60 -7.51
N ILE A 237 14.90 -22.47 -6.39
CA ILE A 237 14.78 -23.37 -5.22
C ILE A 237 13.36 -23.28 -4.63
N GLY A 238 12.74 -24.44 -4.38
CA GLY A 238 11.37 -24.57 -3.89
C GLY A 238 10.32 -24.82 -4.97
N MET A 239 10.66 -24.71 -6.26
CA MET A 239 9.77 -25.12 -7.36
C MET A 239 9.45 -26.62 -7.29
N THR A 240 8.26 -27.00 -7.73
CA THR A 240 7.89 -28.39 -8.00
C THR A 240 8.50 -28.91 -9.31
N THR A 241 8.58 -30.23 -9.46
CA THR A 241 9.02 -30.87 -10.72
C THR A 241 8.23 -30.39 -11.94
N ASN A 242 6.92 -30.20 -11.82
CA ASN A 242 6.07 -29.70 -12.91
C ASN A 242 6.40 -28.25 -13.29
N GLU A 243 6.69 -27.40 -12.30
CA GLU A 243 7.10 -26.01 -12.55
C GLU A 243 8.49 -25.94 -13.19
N VAL A 244 9.40 -26.84 -12.84
CA VAL A 244 10.70 -26.98 -13.51
C VAL A 244 10.53 -27.38 -14.97
N LEU A 245 9.68 -28.36 -15.28
CA LEU A 245 9.39 -28.76 -16.67
C LEU A 245 8.73 -27.64 -17.48
N ALA A 246 7.93 -26.79 -16.83
CA ALA A 246 7.31 -25.61 -17.43
C ALA A 246 8.25 -24.38 -17.49
N SER A 247 9.45 -24.48 -16.93
CA SER A 247 10.44 -23.41 -16.88
C SER A 247 11.20 -23.21 -18.20
N SER A 248 12.07 -22.20 -18.25
CA SER A 248 12.97 -21.97 -19.39
C SER A 248 13.98 -23.08 -19.63
N TRP A 249 14.19 -23.99 -18.66
CA TRP A 249 15.08 -25.14 -18.82
C TRP A 249 14.36 -26.36 -19.42
N GLY A 250 13.02 -26.42 -19.34
CA GLY A 250 12.25 -27.48 -19.99
C GLY A 250 12.49 -28.87 -19.41
N SER A 251 12.48 -29.89 -20.26
CA SER A 251 12.76 -31.28 -19.85
C SER A 251 14.26 -31.51 -19.69
N PRO A 252 14.69 -32.25 -18.66
CA PRO A 252 16.10 -32.60 -18.48
C PRO A 252 16.58 -33.58 -19.55
N ASP A 253 17.88 -33.57 -19.80
CA ASP A 253 18.57 -34.52 -20.67
C ASP A 253 18.75 -35.88 -19.97
N GLY A 254 18.86 -35.89 -18.64
CA GLY A 254 18.99 -37.10 -17.82
C GLY A 254 18.38 -36.94 -16.42
N ILE A 255 17.87 -38.05 -15.86
CA ILE A 255 17.35 -38.09 -14.49
C ILE A 255 17.98 -39.28 -13.75
N ILE A 256 18.66 -38.99 -12.64
CA ILE A 256 19.15 -39.99 -11.69
C ILE A 256 18.25 -39.96 -10.47
N THR A 257 17.69 -41.11 -10.08
CA THR A 257 16.76 -41.23 -8.93
C THR A 257 17.34 -42.13 -7.85
N THR A 258 17.33 -41.65 -6.61
CA THR A 258 17.70 -42.40 -5.42
C THR A 258 16.50 -42.49 -4.47
N MET A 259 16.14 -43.70 -4.06
CA MET A 259 15.09 -43.94 -3.07
C MET A 259 15.72 -44.32 -1.74
N THR A 260 15.40 -43.60 -0.67
CA THR A 260 15.87 -43.90 0.68
C THR A 260 14.69 -44.04 1.64
N ILE A 261 14.96 -44.48 2.87
CA ILE A 261 13.95 -44.50 3.94
C ILE A 261 13.41 -43.09 4.24
N ALA A 262 14.21 -42.04 3.99
CA ALA A 262 13.83 -40.64 4.22
C ALA A 262 12.99 -40.02 3.09
N GLY A 263 12.91 -40.68 1.93
CA GLY A 263 12.15 -40.19 0.77
C GLY A 263 12.86 -40.37 -0.56
N LYS A 264 12.31 -39.71 -1.58
CA LYS A 264 12.80 -39.74 -2.97
C LYS A 264 13.70 -38.54 -3.23
N GLN A 265 14.90 -38.79 -3.73
CA GLN A 265 15.84 -37.77 -4.20
C GLN A 265 16.09 -37.95 -5.70
N GLU A 266 16.15 -36.86 -6.44
CA GLU A 266 16.38 -36.86 -7.89
C GLU A 266 17.43 -35.81 -8.25
N GLN A 267 18.29 -36.16 -9.20
CA GLN A 267 19.22 -35.25 -9.86
C GLN A 267 18.81 -35.16 -11.33
N TRP A 268 18.50 -33.96 -11.79
CA TRP A 268 18.08 -33.68 -13.17
C TRP A 268 19.20 -32.93 -13.88
N GLU A 269 19.72 -33.51 -14.96
CA GLU A 269 20.85 -33.00 -15.73
C GLU A 269 20.38 -32.28 -16.99
N TYR A 270 21.03 -31.16 -17.31
CA TYR A 270 20.77 -30.35 -18.49
C TYR A 270 22.09 -29.98 -19.19
N ALA A 271 22.00 -29.60 -20.46
CA ALA A 271 23.12 -29.12 -21.25
C ALA A 271 23.90 -27.97 -20.56
N ALA A 272 25.21 -27.93 -20.84
CA ALA A 272 26.18 -26.99 -20.26
C ALA A 272 26.38 -27.15 -18.73
N ASP A 273 26.48 -28.41 -18.28
CA ASP A 273 26.82 -28.81 -16.91
C ASP A 273 25.86 -28.27 -15.83
N LYS A 274 24.61 -28.03 -16.21
CA LYS A 274 23.56 -27.51 -15.31
C LYS A 274 22.84 -28.67 -14.64
N VAL A 275 22.63 -28.55 -13.33
CA VAL A 275 22.04 -29.62 -12.53
C VAL A 275 21.00 -29.07 -11.56
N ILE A 276 19.86 -29.76 -11.44
CA ILE A 276 18.85 -29.49 -10.42
C ILE A 276 18.74 -30.68 -9.48
N PHE A 277 18.81 -30.42 -8.18
CA PHE A 277 18.56 -31.40 -7.13
C PHE A 277 17.14 -31.25 -6.61
N ILE A 278 16.40 -32.36 -6.56
CA ILE A 278 15.00 -32.42 -6.15
C ILE A 278 14.86 -33.42 -5.01
N GLU A 279 14.22 -33.00 -3.92
CA GLU A 279 13.86 -33.86 -2.80
C GLU A 279 12.35 -33.85 -2.61
N ASN A 280 11.75 -35.04 -2.60
CA ASN A 280 10.31 -35.24 -2.42
C ASN A 280 9.45 -34.37 -3.36
N GLY A 281 9.93 -34.15 -4.60
CA GLY A 281 9.21 -33.40 -5.64
C GLY A 281 9.48 -31.89 -5.67
N PHE A 282 10.36 -31.37 -4.82
CA PHE A 282 10.72 -29.94 -4.76
C PHE A 282 12.20 -29.70 -5.00
N VAL A 283 12.54 -28.61 -5.69
CA VAL A 283 13.94 -28.21 -5.94
C VAL A 283 14.60 -27.78 -4.63
N THR A 284 15.73 -28.39 -4.28
CA THR A 284 16.53 -28.05 -3.10
C THR A 284 17.83 -27.34 -3.46
N ALA A 285 18.37 -27.58 -4.65
CA ALA A 285 19.57 -26.89 -5.15
C ALA A 285 19.60 -26.81 -6.69
N ILE A 286 20.30 -25.80 -7.20
CA ILE A 286 20.54 -25.57 -8.63
C ILE A 286 22.01 -25.20 -8.78
N VAL A 287 22.73 -25.91 -9.65
CA VAL A 287 24.16 -25.73 -9.93
C VAL A 287 24.36 -25.44 -11.41
#